data_AF-H2AXN7-F1
#
_entry.id   AF-H2AXN7-F1
#
_cell.length_a   1.000
_cell.length_b   1.000
_cell.length_c   1.000
_cell.angle_alpha   90.00
_cell.angle_beta   90.00
_cell.angle_gamma   90.00
#
_symmetry.space_group_name_H-M   'P 1'
#
loop_
_entity.id
_entity.type
_entity.pdbx_description
1 polymer ?
#
loop_
_entity_poly.entity_id
_entity_poly.type
_entity_poly.pdbx_seq_one_letter_code
_entity_poly.pdbx_strand_id
1 'polypeptide(L)'
;MGDQLKEYEGLREKLNKTLLQKKQLEDEFDALQQEIYDKETEYFSNRTIATASGALKHVSTPGNIIKGFDGFTKSHSHHHHGGTASAASSSLNLNSLNTNSDFPIENSDRIFSLSSATFIKQLQQQQQSLRNFQQSQLQGEEDDGVYDDDDDAEDGKIRPNGRNLSRY
;
A
#
# COMPACT_ATOMS: atom_id res chain seq x y z
N MET A 1 40.79 39.16 11.63
CA MET A 1 39.41 39.10 12.14
C MET A 1 38.36 39.30 11.05
N GLY A 2 38.56 40.18 10.05
CA GLY A 2 37.60 40.34 8.95
C GLY A 2 37.44 39.11 8.04
N ASP A 3 38.53 38.38 7.77
CA ASP A 3 38.49 37.21 6.88
C ASP A 3 37.71 36.04 7.49
N GLN A 4 37.82 35.82 8.80
CA GLN A 4 37.06 34.80 9.53
C GLN A 4 35.56 35.12 9.56
N LEU A 5 35.19 36.41 9.67
CA LEU A 5 33.79 36.82 9.63
C LEU A 5 33.19 36.58 8.24
N LYS A 6 33.94 36.91 7.18
CA LYS A 6 33.53 36.69 5.80
C LYS A 6 33.39 35.20 5.46
N GLU A 7 34.29 34.36 5.96
CA GLU A 7 34.19 32.90 5.82
C GLU A 7 32.96 32.36 6.55
N TYR A 8 32.71 32.81 7.78
CA TYR A 8 31.52 32.42 8.54
C TYR A 8 30.21 32.79 7.82
N GLU A 9 30.11 34.01 7.28
CA GLU A 9 28.94 34.42 6.50
C GLU A 9 28.75 33.56 5.24
N GLY A 10 29.84 33.27 4.52
CA GLY A 10 29.80 32.38 3.36
C GLY A 10 29.36 30.95 3.70
N LEU A 11 29.84 30.40 4.82
CA LEU A 11 29.39 29.08 5.30
C LEU A 11 27.91 29.12 5.70
N ARG A 12 27.45 30.20 6.34
CA ARG A 12 26.04 30.36 6.75
C ARG A 12 25.11 30.37 5.54
N GLU A 13 25.46 31.10 4.49
CA GLU A 13 24.69 31.11 3.24
C GLU A 13 24.66 29.73 2.58
N LYS A 14 25.82 29.05 2.52
CA LYS A 14 25.91 27.69 1.98
C LYS A 14 25.07 26.70 2.78
N LEU A 15 25.06 26.82 4.11
CA LEU A 15 24.23 26.00 4.97
C LEU A 15 22.74 26.23 4.69
N ASN A 16 22.29 27.48 4.63
CA ASN A 16 20.91 27.82 4.32
C ASN A 16 20.48 27.24 2.97
N LYS A 17 21.33 27.37 1.94
CA LYS A 17 21.08 26.79 0.62
C LYS A 17 20.97 25.26 0.68
N THR A 18 21.88 24.62 1.42
CA THR A 18 21.91 23.15 1.56
C THR A 18 20.68 22.63 2.30
N LEU A 19 20.22 23.34 3.33
CA LEU A 19 19.00 23.00 4.07
C LEU A 19 17.75 23.13 3.19
N LEU A 20 17.66 24.19 2.39
CA LEU A 20 16.56 24.36 1.45
C LEU A 20 16.54 23.25 0.40
N GLN A 21 17.70 22.94 -0.18
CA GLN A 21 17.83 21.87 -1.16
C GLN A 21 17.47 20.51 -0.55
N LYS A 22 17.93 20.22 0.67
CA LYS A 22 17.58 19.00 1.38
C LYS A 22 16.05 18.87 1.53
N LYS A 23 15.38 19.93 1.96
CA LYS A 23 13.92 19.93 2.10
C LYS A 23 13.21 19.63 0.78
N GLN A 24 13.64 20.29 -0.30
CA GLN A 24 13.05 20.05 -1.63
C GLN A 24 13.21 18.59 -2.09
N LEU A 25 14.38 18.00 -1.85
CA LEU A 25 14.62 16.60 -2.18
C LEU A 25 13.80 15.64 -1.33
N GLU A 26 13.57 15.96 -0.04
CA GLU A 26 12.69 15.18 0.83
C GLU A 26 11.23 15.23 0.31
N ASP A 27 10.74 16.43 -0.03
CA ASP A 27 9.39 16.61 -0.57
C ASP A 27 9.21 15.86 -1.92
N GLU A 28 10.19 15.95 -2.83
CA GLU A 28 10.18 15.25 -4.12
C GLU A 28 10.28 13.73 -3.95
N PHE A 29 11.10 13.26 -2.99
CA PHE A 29 11.24 11.85 -2.70
C PHE A 29 9.91 11.24 -2.21
N ASP A 30 9.21 11.94 -1.30
CA ASP A 30 7.91 11.49 -0.81
C ASP A 30 6.86 11.45 -1.94
N ALA A 31 6.86 12.44 -2.83
CA ALA A 31 5.99 12.46 -4.01
C ALA A 31 6.25 11.27 -4.94
N LEU A 32 7.52 10.93 -5.21
CA LEU A 32 7.89 9.80 -6.05
C LEU A 32 7.50 8.45 -5.44
N GLN A 33 7.63 8.28 -4.12
CA GLN A 33 7.19 7.04 -3.45
C GLN A 33 5.69 6.81 -3.65
N GLN A 34 4.89 7.87 -3.51
CA GLN A 34 3.44 7.81 -3.77
C GLN A 34 3.16 7.50 -5.24
N GLU A 35 3.84 8.18 -6.17
CA GLU A 35 3.67 7.95 -7.61
C GLU A 35 3.98 6.50 -7.99
N ILE A 36 5.07 5.93 -7.47
CA ILE A 36 5.42 4.52 -7.71
C ILE A 36 4.28 3.59 -7.25
N TYR A 37 3.78 3.79 -6.04
CA TYR A 37 2.69 2.98 -5.50
C TYR A 37 1.40 3.09 -6.33
N ASP A 38 1.06 4.29 -6.77
CA ASP A 38 -0.11 4.57 -7.59
C ASP A 38 0.03 3.92 -8.97
N LYS A 39 1.22 4.00 -9.59
CA LYS A 39 1.51 3.39 -10.88
C LYS A 39 1.54 1.86 -10.83
N GLU A 40 2.07 1.28 -9.76
CA GLU A 40 1.93 -0.16 -9.54
C GLU A 40 0.46 -0.54 -9.46
N THR A 41 -0.36 0.22 -8.74
CA THR A 41 -1.80 -0.04 -8.70
C THR A 41 -2.43 0.10 -10.09
N GLU A 42 -2.12 1.14 -10.84
CA GLU A 42 -2.66 1.41 -12.17
C GLU A 42 -2.31 0.30 -13.18
N TYR A 43 -1.05 -0.12 -13.23
CA TYR A 43 -0.57 -1.07 -14.25
C TYR A 43 -0.74 -2.53 -13.88
N PHE A 44 -0.77 -2.84 -12.59
CA PHE A 44 -0.74 -4.21 -12.10
C PHE A 44 -2.05 -4.66 -11.45
N SER A 45 -2.95 -3.74 -11.07
CA SER A 45 -4.29 -4.17 -10.62
C SER A 45 -5.13 -4.68 -11.79
N ASN A 46 -5.87 -5.77 -11.56
CA ASN A 46 -6.76 -6.33 -12.57
C ASN A 46 -7.87 -5.33 -12.90
N ARG A 47 -7.94 -4.90 -14.16
CA ARG A 47 -8.99 -3.99 -14.62
C ARG A 47 -10.30 -4.76 -14.79
N THR A 48 -11.31 -4.42 -13.99
CA THR A 48 -12.67 -4.90 -14.20
C THR A 48 -13.36 -4.03 -15.25
N ILE A 49 -13.86 -4.66 -16.31
CA ILE A 49 -14.66 -3.99 -17.33
C ILE A 49 -16.09 -4.51 -17.20
N ALA A 50 -17.04 -3.59 -17.00
CA ALA A 50 -18.46 -3.92 -17.05
C ALA A 50 -18.83 -4.23 -18.51
N THR A 51 -19.35 -5.43 -18.75
CA THR A 51 -19.85 -5.83 -20.07
C THR A 51 -21.28 -5.32 -20.28
N ALA A 52 -21.73 -5.24 -21.53
CA ALA A 52 -23.09 -4.81 -21.88
C ALA A 52 -24.21 -5.65 -21.23
N SER A 53 -23.89 -6.86 -20.75
CA SER A 53 -24.81 -7.73 -20.01
C SER A 53 -24.84 -7.45 -18.49
N GLY A 54 -24.09 -6.47 -18.00
CA GLY A 54 -23.94 -6.18 -16.57
C GLY A 54 -22.97 -7.11 -15.84
N ALA A 55 -22.40 -8.11 -16.52
CA ALA A 55 -21.39 -8.99 -15.93
C ALA A 55 -20.03 -8.28 -15.84
N LEU A 56 -19.37 -8.37 -14.68
CA LEU A 56 -18.01 -7.90 -14.46
C LEU A 56 -17.02 -8.88 -15.11
N LYS A 57 -16.34 -8.45 -16.16
CA LYS A 57 -15.26 -9.21 -16.77
C LYS A 57 -13.92 -8.69 -16.26
N HIS A 58 -13.15 -9.55 -15.60
CA HIS A 58 -11.75 -9.26 -15.32
C HIS A 58 -10.96 -9.34 -16.62
N VAL A 59 -10.34 -8.22 -17.01
CA VAL A 59 -9.37 -8.20 -18.11
C VAL A 59 -8.00 -8.32 -17.47
N SER A 60 -7.51 -9.56 -17.43
CA SER A 60 -6.13 -9.83 -17.03
C SER A 60 -5.18 -9.54 -18.19
N THR A 61 -4.15 -8.75 -17.91
CA THR A 61 -3.09 -8.43 -18.87
C THR A 61 -2.26 -9.70 -19.11
N PRO A 62 -2.00 -10.13 -20.37
CA PRO A 62 -1.40 -11.43 -20.69
C PRO A 62 0.04 -11.63 -20.20
N GLY A 63 0.67 -10.61 -19.62
CA GLY A 63 1.94 -10.70 -18.91
C GLY A 63 2.36 -9.33 -18.38
N ASN A 64 3.22 -9.33 -17.37
CA ASN A 64 3.81 -8.11 -16.80
C ASN A 64 5.20 -8.42 -16.21
N ILE A 65 5.94 -7.38 -15.82
CA ILE A 65 7.28 -7.52 -15.23
C ILE A 65 7.30 -8.38 -13.95
N ILE A 66 6.17 -8.48 -13.25
CA ILE A 66 6.02 -9.27 -12.02
C ILE A 66 5.87 -10.76 -12.31
N LYS A 67 5.01 -11.11 -13.26
CA LYS A 67 4.60 -12.50 -13.58
C LYS A 67 5.32 -13.08 -14.80
N GLY A 68 6.05 -12.26 -15.55
CA GLY A 68 6.69 -12.62 -16.81
C GLY A 68 5.80 -12.39 -18.05
N PHE A 69 6.42 -12.51 -19.23
CA PHE A 69 5.80 -12.26 -20.55
C PHE A 69 5.55 -13.56 -21.35
N ASP A 70 5.50 -14.72 -20.70
CA ASP A 70 5.34 -16.01 -21.39
C ASP A 70 3.96 -16.17 -22.06
N GLY A 71 2.94 -15.41 -21.61
CA GLY A 71 1.60 -15.41 -22.21
C GLY A 71 1.54 -14.83 -23.63
N PHE A 72 2.59 -14.17 -24.13
CA PHE A 72 2.62 -13.59 -25.48
C PHE A 72 3.01 -14.57 -26.59
N THR A 73 3.57 -15.74 -26.26
CA THR A 73 4.10 -16.69 -27.25
C THR A 73 3.04 -17.60 -27.89
N LYS A 74 1.77 -17.55 -27.42
CA LYS A 74 0.73 -18.52 -27.82
C LYS A 74 0.01 -18.24 -29.16
N SER A 75 0.39 -17.23 -29.94
CA SER A 75 -0.43 -16.79 -31.09
C SER A 75 0.07 -17.15 -32.50
N HIS A 76 1.18 -17.88 -32.71
CA HIS A 76 1.70 -18.10 -34.07
C HIS A 76 1.95 -19.56 -34.49
N SER A 77 1.52 -20.57 -33.71
CA SER A 77 1.72 -21.99 -34.07
C SER A 77 0.45 -22.71 -34.60
N HIS A 78 -0.35 -22.04 -35.44
CA HIS A 78 -1.44 -22.67 -36.19
C HIS A 78 -1.19 -22.68 -37.71
N HIS A 79 0.03 -22.98 -38.14
CA HIS A 79 0.26 -23.56 -39.47
C HIS A 79 1.51 -24.44 -39.42
N HIS A 80 1.31 -25.76 -39.39
CA HIS A 80 2.19 -26.79 -39.98
C HIS A 80 1.53 -28.16 -39.70
N HIS A 81 0.68 -28.65 -40.60
CA HIS A 81 1.09 -29.65 -41.58
C HIS A 81 2.62 -29.84 -41.68
N GLY A 82 3.08 -30.98 -41.16
CA GLY A 82 4.29 -31.74 -41.47
C GLY A 82 5.59 -30.98 -41.80
N GLY A 83 6.64 -31.21 -41.00
CA GLY A 83 8.01 -30.93 -41.47
C GLY A 83 9.06 -30.81 -40.37
N THR A 84 9.65 -31.95 -40.01
CA THR A 84 11.08 -32.16 -39.66
C THR A 84 11.96 -31.00 -39.18
N ALA A 85 12.44 -31.18 -37.93
CA ALA A 85 13.82 -30.98 -37.43
C ALA A 85 14.34 -29.59 -37.01
N SER A 86 14.99 -29.64 -35.84
CA SER A 86 16.08 -28.79 -35.32
C SER A 86 15.74 -27.48 -34.58
N ALA A 87 15.57 -27.60 -33.26
CA ALA A 87 16.33 -26.81 -32.28
C ALA A 87 16.08 -27.42 -30.89
N ALA A 88 17.14 -27.96 -30.29
CA ALA A 88 17.13 -28.41 -28.91
C ALA A 88 17.01 -27.19 -27.98
N SER A 89 15.79 -26.82 -27.60
CA SER A 89 15.56 -26.18 -26.31
C SER A 89 14.84 -27.18 -25.42
N SER A 90 15.55 -27.53 -24.36
CA SER A 90 15.17 -28.47 -23.32
C SER A 90 13.72 -28.33 -22.92
N SER A 91 12.92 -29.33 -23.30
CA SER A 91 11.59 -29.57 -22.76
C SER A 91 11.70 -29.93 -21.28
N LEU A 92 11.78 -28.92 -20.41
CA LEU A 92 11.25 -29.07 -19.07
C LEU A 92 9.74 -29.02 -19.23
N ASN A 93 9.17 -30.22 -19.37
CA ASN A 93 7.76 -30.51 -19.28
C ASN A 93 7.28 -30.13 -17.87
N LEU A 94 6.99 -28.85 -17.66
CA LEU A 94 6.24 -28.36 -16.51
C LEU A 94 4.75 -28.45 -16.86
N ASN A 95 4.26 -29.69 -16.99
CA ASN A 95 2.84 -29.97 -16.90
C ASN A 95 2.29 -29.28 -15.65
N SER A 96 1.29 -28.42 -15.82
CA SER A 96 0.47 -27.88 -14.73
C SER A 96 1.15 -26.86 -13.80
N LEU A 97 1.62 -25.73 -14.34
CA LEU A 97 1.38 -24.47 -13.66
C LEU A 97 0.21 -23.81 -14.40
N ASN A 98 -0.97 -23.94 -13.82
CA ASN A 98 -2.11 -23.09 -14.12
C ASN A 98 -1.58 -21.65 -14.17
N THR A 99 -1.43 -21.07 -15.37
CA THR A 99 -1.05 -19.67 -15.54
C THR A 99 -2.23 -18.88 -15.03
N ASN A 100 -2.23 -18.73 -13.72
CA ASN A 100 -3.11 -18.02 -12.83
C ASN A 100 -3.01 -16.51 -13.11
N SER A 101 -3.21 -16.13 -14.38
CA SER A 101 -3.29 -14.75 -14.81
C SER A 101 -4.45 -14.02 -14.12
N ASP A 102 -5.42 -14.76 -13.59
CA ASP A 102 -6.58 -14.20 -12.90
C ASP A 102 -6.35 -13.84 -11.42
N PHE A 103 -5.19 -14.16 -10.84
CA PHE A 103 -4.94 -13.80 -9.43
C PHE A 103 -4.67 -12.29 -9.33
N PRO A 104 -5.42 -11.56 -8.48
CA PRO A 104 -5.17 -10.15 -8.24
C PRO A 104 -3.75 -9.95 -7.72
N ILE A 105 -3.09 -8.89 -8.17
CA ILE A 105 -1.74 -8.56 -7.70
C ILE A 105 -1.83 -8.18 -6.23
N GLU A 106 -1.12 -8.96 -5.41
CA GLU A 106 -1.07 -8.80 -3.96
C GLU A 106 -0.10 -7.68 -3.58
N ASN A 107 -0.18 -7.19 -2.35
CA ASN A 107 0.79 -6.20 -1.88
C ASN A 107 2.23 -6.74 -1.81
N SER A 108 2.42 -8.08 -1.77
CA SER A 108 3.73 -8.72 -1.91
C SER A 108 4.34 -8.60 -3.30
N ASP A 109 3.52 -8.35 -4.31
CA ASP A 109 3.92 -8.28 -5.72
C ASP A 109 4.32 -6.85 -6.14
N ARG A 110 4.21 -5.89 -5.23
CA ARG A 110 4.57 -4.47 -5.38
C ARG A 110 6.06 -4.25 -5.25
N ILE A 111 6.84 -4.90 -6.11
CA ILE A 111 8.31 -4.99 -5.98
C ILE A 111 9.01 -3.63 -6.04
N PHE A 112 8.43 -2.61 -6.68
CA PHE A 112 9.02 -1.28 -6.76
C PHE A 112 8.82 -0.53 -5.45
N SER A 113 7.59 -0.51 -4.90
CA SER A 113 7.37 0.07 -3.56
C SER A 113 8.11 -0.69 -2.47
N LEU A 114 8.17 -2.02 -2.54
CA LEU A 114 8.91 -2.85 -1.59
C LEU A 114 10.43 -2.73 -1.70
N SER A 115 10.96 -2.11 -2.76
CA SER A 115 12.39 -1.79 -2.83
C SER A 115 12.79 -0.65 -1.86
N SER A 116 11.81 0.11 -1.37
CA SER A 116 12.03 1.23 -0.45
C SER A 116 11.90 0.82 1.02
N ALA A 117 12.98 0.96 1.78
CA ALA A 117 12.98 0.67 3.22
C ALA A 117 12.06 1.62 4.02
N THR A 118 11.90 2.87 3.57
CA THR A 118 10.98 3.81 4.22
C THR A 118 9.53 3.37 4.03
N PHE A 119 9.18 2.90 2.83
CA PHE A 119 7.87 2.32 2.55
C PHE A 119 7.59 1.07 3.40
N ILE A 120 8.54 0.13 3.48
CA ILE A 120 8.40 -1.07 4.34
C ILE A 120 8.17 -0.67 5.80
N LYS A 121 8.93 0.30 6.30
CA LYS A 121 8.79 0.79 7.67
C LYS A 121 7.41 1.40 7.93
N GLN A 122 6.90 2.19 7.00
CA GLN A 122 5.55 2.76 7.08
C GLN A 122 4.48 1.67 7.09
N LEU A 123 4.60 0.66 6.24
CA LEU A 123 3.68 -0.48 6.19
C LEU A 123 3.69 -1.28 7.51
N GLN A 124 4.87 -1.53 8.07
CA GLN A 124 5.01 -2.22 9.36
C GLN A 124 4.39 -1.41 10.51
N GLN A 125 4.60 -0.09 10.51
CA GLN A 125 4.04 0.80 11.53
C GLN A 125 2.50 0.82 11.47
N GLN A 126 1.92 0.86 10.27
CA GLN A 126 0.47 0.79 10.09
C GLN A 126 -0.10 -0.53 10.65
N GLN A 127 0.56 -1.66 10.41
CA GLN A 127 0.14 -2.96 10.95
C GLN A 127 0.23 -3.02 12.48
N GLN A 128 1.26 -2.41 13.08
CA GLN A 128 1.38 -2.34 14.54
C GLN A 128 0.27 -1.49 15.16
N SER A 129 -0.04 -0.34 14.57
CA SER A 129 -1.15 0.52 15.01
C SER A 129 -2.49 -0.21 14.98
N LEU A 130 -2.73 -1.01 13.92
CA LEU A 130 -3.95 -1.83 13.80
C LEU A 130 -4.03 -2.93 14.88
N ARG A 131 -2.91 -3.56 15.23
CA ARG A 131 -2.89 -4.56 16.32
C ARG A 131 -3.15 -3.94 17.68
N ASN A 132 -2.52 -2.80 17.97
CA ASN A 132 -2.70 -2.11 19.26
C ASN A 132 -4.17 -1.68 19.45
N PHE A 133 -4.82 -1.23 18.38
CA PHE A 133 -6.24 -0.88 18.41
C PHE A 133 -7.15 -2.07 18.74
N GLN A 134 -6.88 -3.26 18.19
CA GLN A 134 -7.66 -4.46 18.51
C GLN A 134 -7.49 -4.93 19.96
N GLN A 135 -6.30 -4.79 20.54
CA GLN A 135 -6.08 -5.13 21.95
C GLN A 135 -6.80 -4.16 22.90
N SER A 136 -6.86 -2.87 22.57
CA SER A 136 -7.57 -1.89 23.40
C SER A 136 -9.10 -2.08 23.43
N GLN A 137 -9.68 -2.79 22.45
CA GLN A 137 -11.11 -3.12 22.47
C GLN A 137 -11.45 -4.37 23.29
N LEU A 138 -10.46 -5.11 23.80
CA LEU A 138 -10.66 -6.37 24.54
C LEU A 138 -10.37 -6.26 26.05
N GLN A 139 -10.03 -5.09 26.58
CA GLN A 139 -9.71 -4.88 28.01
C GLN A 139 -10.59 -3.82 28.69
N GLY A 140 -11.84 -3.65 28.23
CA GLY A 140 -12.76 -2.61 28.71
C GLY A 140 -13.88 -3.06 29.66
N GLU A 141 -13.83 -4.26 30.26
CA GLU A 141 -14.91 -4.75 31.14
C GLU A 141 -14.38 -5.63 32.28
N GLU A 142 -13.63 -5.08 33.25
CA GLU A 142 -13.58 -5.61 34.64
C GLU A 142 -13.21 -4.45 35.58
N ASP A 143 -14.18 -3.59 35.87
CA ASP A 143 -14.15 -2.71 37.05
C ASP A 143 -15.35 -3.09 37.91
N ASP A 144 -15.22 -4.25 38.58
CA ASP A 144 -16.09 -4.63 39.69
C ASP A 144 -15.73 -3.75 40.87
N GLY A 145 -16.19 -2.50 40.80
CA GLY A 145 -16.19 -1.54 41.89
C GLY A 145 -16.93 -2.15 43.07
N VAL A 146 -16.15 -2.68 44.01
CA VAL A 146 -16.59 -2.96 45.38
C VAL A 146 -17.12 -1.64 45.94
N TYR A 147 -18.44 -1.53 46.05
CA TYR A 147 -19.09 -0.47 46.79
C TYR A 147 -18.77 -0.71 48.27
N ASP A 148 -17.81 0.05 48.80
CA ASP A 148 -17.72 0.27 50.23
C ASP A 148 -18.93 1.13 50.63
N ASP A 149 -19.79 0.53 51.45
CA ASP A 149 -20.78 1.17 52.29
C ASP A 149 -20.14 2.33 53.04
N ASP A 150 -20.54 3.56 52.76
CA ASP A 150 -20.51 4.67 53.73
C ASP A 150 -21.48 5.77 53.27
N ASP A 151 -22.59 5.85 54.01
CA ASP A 151 -23.26 7.06 54.48
C ASP A 151 -23.10 8.36 53.66
N ASP A 152 -24.19 8.82 53.03
CA ASP A 152 -24.82 10.08 53.44
C ASP A 152 -26.07 10.39 52.59
N ALA A 153 -27.18 10.52 53.31
CA ALA A 153 -28.44 11.04 52.81
C ALA A 153 -28.32 12.53 52.47
N GLU A 154 -28.86 12.94 51.31
CA GLU A 154 -29.87 14.01 51.17
C GLU A 154 -29.87 14.69 49.78
N ASP A 155 -31.07 15.17 49.47
CA ASP A 155 -31.45 16.18 48.49
C ASP A 155 -31.52 15.81 47.00
N GLY A 156 -32.77 15.73 46.55
CA GLY A 156 -33.15 15.47 45.18
C GLY A 156 -32.94 16.65 44.24
N LYS A 157 -32.84 16.32 42.95
CA LYS A 157 -33.40 17.11 41.84
C LYS A 157 -33.50 16.26 40.59
N ILE A 158 -34.73 15.83 40.33
CA ILE A 158 -35.18 15.34 39.02
C ILE A 158 -35.11 16.51 38.02
N ARG A 159 -34.46 16.31 36.87
CA ARG A 159 -34.67 17.13 35.67
C ARG A 159 -34.82 16.23 34.44
N PRO A 160 -35.94 16.31 33.69
CA PRO A 160 -36.18 15.49 32.52
C PRO A 160 -35.84 16.20 31.19
N ASN A 161 -35.66 15.35 30.17
CA ASN A 161 -35.89 15.55 28.73
C ASN A 161 -34.96 16.46 27.90
N GLY A 162 -34.10 15.80 27.12
CA GLY A 162 -34.33 15.60 25.68
C GLY A 162 -34.00 16.74 24.72
N ARG A 163 -33.15 16.46 23.72
CA ARG A 163 -33.42 16.73 22.30
C ARG A 163 -32.36 16.14 21.37
N ASN A 164 -32.81 15.19 20.57
CA ASN A 164 -32.20 14.69 19.36
C ASN A 164 -32.50 15.70 18.24
N LEU A 165 -31.51 16.16 17.47
CA LEU A 165 -31.73 16.98 16.26
C LEU A 165 -30.63 16.73 15.22
N SER A 166 -31.02 15.91 14.25
CA SER A 166 -30.51 15.84 12.89
C SER A 166 -30.23 17.22 12.29
N ARG A 167 -29.12 17.36 11.56
CA ARG A 167 -28.94 18.39 10.54
C ARG A 167 -28.28 17.79 9.31
N TYR A 168 -29.03 17.93 8.21
CA TYR A 168 -28.70 18.02 6.79
C TYR A 168 -27.25 17.84 6.36
#